data_AF-T0YYK2-F1
#
_entry.id   AF-T0YYK2-F1
#
_cell.length_a   1.000
_cell.length_b   1.000
_cell.length_c   1.000
_cell.angle_alpha   90.00
_cell.angle_beta   90.00
_cell.angle_gamma   90.00
#
_symmetry.space_group_name_H-M   'P 1'
#
loop_
_entity.id
_entity.type
_entity.pdbx_description
1 polymer ?
#
loop_
_entity_poly.entity_id
_entity_poly.type
_entity_poly.pdbx_seq_one_letter_code
_entity_poly.pdbx_strand_id
1 'polypeptide(L)'
;AKYRPNFPGSFGNLEEAQVWALAFVRGYNHEHKHRNLKFVSPAERHAGVDRAIFQPRIAVYEKAQARNPERWSRNTRNWSLPDEVWLNRPAAEPAHIQSEAA
;
A
#
# COMPACT_ATOMS: atom_id res chain seq x y z
N ALA A 1 9.16 4.80 -16.68
CA ALA A 1 8.83 3.65 -15.80
C ALA A 1 10.09 3.21 -15.05
N LYS A 2 10.30 3.65 -13.81
CA LYS A 2 11.62 3.53 -13.15
C LYS A 2 12.04 2.09 -12.77
N TYR A 3 11.13 1.10 -12.77
CA TYR A 3 11.42 -0.28 -12.33
C TYR A 3 10.60 -1.34 -13.07
N ARG A 4 10.29 -1.13 -14.35
CA ARG A 4 9.59 -2.15 -15.17
C ARG A 4 10.51 -2.64 -16.28
N PRO A 5 11.03 -3.88 -16.21
CA PRO A 5 11.94 -4.41 -17.22
C PRO A 5 11.30 -4.46 -18.61
N ASN A 6 9.97 -4.54 -18.70
CA ASN A 6 9.22 -4.65 -19.95
C ASN A 6 8.77 -3.29 -20.51
N PHE A 7 9.30 -2.16 -20.03
CA PHE A 7 9.01 -0.86 -20.64
C PHE A 7 9.87 -0.67 -21.90
N PRO A 8 9.27 -0.44 -23.09
CA PRO A 8 10.01 -0.42 -24.35
C PRO A 8 10.87 0.84 -24.58
N GLY A 9 10.79 1.85 -23.70
CA GLY A 9 11.50 3.13 -23.86
C GLY A 9 10.71 4.14 -24.69
N SER A 10 10.20 3.72 -25.84
CA SER A 10 9.26 4.45 -26.71
C SER A 10 8.23 3.50 -27.33
N PHE A 11 7.18 4.05 -27.94
CA PHE A 11 6.15 3.30 -28.67
C PHE A 11 6.17 3.70 -30.14
N GLY A 12 5.91 2.76 -31.04
CA GLY A 12 5.86 3.02 -32.48
C GLY A 12 4.58 3.74 -32.91
N ASN A 13 3.49 3.56 -32.15
CA ASN A 13 2.19 4.19 -32.39
C ASN A 13 1.36 4.27 -31.10
N LEU A 14 0.18 4.88 -31.20
CA LEU A 14 -0.74 5.06 -30.07
C LEU A 14 -1.30 3.73 -29.54
N GLU A 15 -1.61 2.78 -30.42
CA GLU A 15 -2.21 1.49 -30.05
C GLU A 15 -1.26 0.68 -29.16
N GLU A 16 0.02 0.59 -29.54
CA GLU A 16 1.07 -0.04 -28.73
C GLU A 16 1.18 0.59 -27.33
N ALA A 17 1.14 1.92 -27.27
CA ALA A 17 1.20 2.65 -26.00
C ALA A 17 -0.01 2.31 -25.10
N GLN A 18 -1.21 2.22 -25.68
CA GLN A 18 -2.43 1.87 -24.96
C GLN A 18 -2.41 0.44 -24.44
N VAL A 19 -2.04 -0.53 -25.29
CA VAL A 19 -1.92 -1.94 -24.91
C VAL A 19 -0.96 -2.09 -23.74
N TRP A 20 0.22 -1.47 -23.84
CA TRP A 20 1.22 -1.51 -22.78
C TRP A 20 0.71 -0.85 -21.48
N ALA A 21 0.06 0.32 -21.58
CA ALA A 21 -0.45 1.05 -20.42
C ALA A 21 -1.54 0.26 -19.68
N LEU A 22 -2.47 -0.37 -20.41
CA LEU A 22 -3.52 -1.21 -19.82
C LEU A 22 -2.93 -2.41 -19.07
N ALA A 23 -1.95 -3.09 -19.67
CA ALA A 23 -1.25 -4.19 -19.03
C ALA A 23 -0.50 -3.71 -17.77
N PHE A 24 0.18 -2.56 -17.86
CA PHE A 24 0.90 -1.96 -16.75
C PHE A 24 -0.02 -1.64 -15.57
N VAL A 25 -1.15 -0.97 -15.81
CA VAL A 25 -2.10 -0.57 -14.76
C VAL A 25 -2.70 -1.80 -14.09
N ARG A 26 -3.09 -2.82 -14.87
CA ARG A 26 -3.60 -4.09 -14.34
C ARG A 26 -2.57 -4.76 -13.41
N GLY A 27 -1.34 -4.93 -13.89
CA GLY A 27 -0.28 -5.54 -13.09
C GLY A 27 0.13 -4.69 -11.88
N TYR A 28 0.07 -3.36 -11.97
CA TYR A 28 0.34 -2.46 -10.84
C TYR A 28 -0.71 -2.59 -9.73
N ASN A 29 -1.99 -2.67 -10.11
CA ASN A 29 -3.12 -2.65 -9.17
C ASN A 29 -3.45 -4.03 -8.57
N HIS A 30 -3.26 -5.12 -9.31
CA HIS A 30 -3.71 -6.44 -8.87
C HIS A 30 -2.58 -7.39 -8.49
N GLU A 31 -1.45 -7.35 -9.20
CA GLU A 31 -0.38 -8.33 -9.04
C GLU A 31 0.76 -7.80 -8.15
N HIS A 32 1.22 -6.57 -8.40
CA HIS A 32 2.38 -6.02 -7.71
C HIS A 32 2.06 -5.70 -6.25
N LYS A 33 2.78 -6.37 -5.33
CA LYS A 33 2.66 -6.16 -3.88
C LYS A 33 3.63 -5.06 -3.45
N HIS A 34 3.09 -3.91 -3.04
CA HIS A 34 3.90 -2.71 -2.79
C HIS A 34 4.49 -2.75 -1.38
N ARG A 35 5.80 -2.49 -1.27
CA ARG A 35 6.49 -2.47 0.03
C ARG A 35 5.84 -1.50 1.03
N ASN A 36 5.41 -0.33 0.57
CA ASN A 36 4.77 0.69 1.41
C ASN A 36 3.35 0.32 1.84
N LEU A 37 2.68 -0.55 1.07
CA LEU A 37 1.41 -1.17 1.45
C LEU A 37 1.63 -2.47 2.22
N LYS A 38 2.78 -2.65 2.88
CA LYS A 38 3.12 -3.88 3.60
C LYS A 38 2.91 -5.15 2.75
N PHE A 39 3.26 -5.09 1.47
CA PHE A 39 3.13 -6.19 0.52
C PHE A 39 1.68 -6.70 0.33
N VAL A 40 0.71 -5.80 0.27
CA VAL A 40 -0.57 -6.03 -0.45
C VAL A 40 -0.57 -5.26 -1.77
N SER A 41 -1.46 -5.62 -2.68
CA SER A 41 -1.69 -4.84 -3.91
C SER A 41 -2.61 -3.65 -3.62
N PRO A 42 -2.62 -2.61 -4.49
CA PRO A 42 -3.53 -1.49 -4.34
C PRO A 42 -4.99 -1.93 -4.36
N ALA A 43 -5.35 -2.91 -5.21
CA ALA A 43 -6.71 -3.45 -5.25
C ALA A 43 -7.11 -4.17 -3.95
N GLU A 44 -6.21 -4.95 -3.33
CA GLU A 44 -6.49 -5.60 -2.04
C GLU A 44 -6.70 -4.57 -0.92
N ARG A 45 -5.86 -3.52 -0.88
CA ARG A 45 -6.05 -2.44 0.08
C ARG A 45 -7.35 -1.69 -0.16
N HIS A 46 -7.66 -1.40 -1.42
CA HIS A 46 -8.90 -0.70 -1.80
C HIS A 46 -10.14 -1.50 -1.41
N ALA A 47 -10.11 -2.83 -1.59
CA ALA A 47 -11.19 -3.72 -1.18
C ALA A 47 -11.27 -3.97 0.34
N GLY A 48 -10.34 -3.42 1.14
CA GLY A 48 -10.33 -3.59 2.59
C GLY A 48 -9.99 -5.00 3.09
N VAL A 49 -9.45 -5.88 2.24
CA VAL A 49 -9.12 -7.27 2.60
C VAL A 49 -7.71 -7.41 3.19
N ASP A 50 -6.96 -6.31 3.26
CA ASP A 50 -5.60 -6.28 3.77
C ASP A 50 -5.48 -6.75 5.22
N ARG A 51 -6.45 -6.42 6.08
CA ARG A 51 -6.50 -6.90 7.47
C ARG A 51 -6.52 -8.43 7.53
N ALA A 52 -7.35 -9.08 6.71
CA ALA A 52 -7.43 -10.54 6.64
C ALA A 52 -6.12 -11.16 6.13
N ILE A 53 -5.38 -10.46 5.25
CA ILE A 53 -4.05 -10.89 4.79
C ILE A 53 -2.98 -10.71 5.87
N PHE A 54 -3.09 -9.67 6.71
CA PHE A 54 -2.10 -9.37 7.75
C PHE A 54 -2.19 -10.31 8.95
N GLN A 55 -3.39 -10.75 9.35
CA GLN A 55 -3.58 -11.69 10.47
C GLN A 55 -2.70 -12.96 10.38
N PRO A 56 -2.71 -13.74 9.29
CA PRO A 56 -1.86 -14.93 9.20
C PRO A 56 -0.37 -14.59 9.19
N ARG A 57 0.03 -13.42 8.67
CA ARG A 57 1.44 -12.98 8.69
C ARG A 57 1.89 -12.67 10.12
N ILE A 58 1.05 -12.01 10.91
CA ILE A 58 1.33 -11.75 12.33
C ILE A 58 1.54 -13.07 13.07
N ALA A 59 0.63 -14.03 12.92
CA ALA A 59 0.72 -15.34 13.57
C ALA A 59 2.00 -16.11 13.21
N VAL A 60 2.44 -16.05 11.94
CA VAL A 60 3.71 -16.68 11.53
C VAL A 60 4.90 -16.06 12.25
N TYR A 61 4.94 -14.73 12.36
CA TYR A 61 6.00 -14.02 13.05
C TYR A 61 6.01 -14.32 14.56
N GLU A 62 4.85 -14.30 15.21
CA GLU A 62 4.70 -14.62 16.63
C GLU A 62 5.14 -16.06 16.94
N LYS A 63 4.69 -17.03 16.12
CA LYS A 63 5.11 -18.43 16.26
C LYS A 63 6.62 -18.60 16.08
N ALA A 64 7.21 -17.89 15.11
CA ALA A 64 8.66 -17.94 14.88
C ALA A 64 9.45 -17.33 16.05
N GLN A 65 8.95 -16.23 16.63
CA GLN A 65 9.55 -15.59 17.80
C GLN A 65 9.44 -16.46 19.05
N ALA A 66 8.28 -17.03 19.33
CA ALA A 66 8.08 -17.92 20.47
C ALA A 66 8.98 -19.16 20.42
N ARG A 67 9.28 -19.67 19.21
CA ARG A 67 10.13 -20.86 19.03
C ARG A 67 11.62 -20.62 19.29
N ASN A 68 12.13 -19.41 19.01
CA ASN A 68 13.56 -19.08 19.15
C ASN A 68 13.72 -17.62 19.61
N PRO A 69 13.30 -17.28 20.84
CA PRO A 69 13.30 -15.89 21.31
C PRO A 69 14.68 -15.23 21.26
N GLU A 70 15.76 -15.99 21.47
CA GLU A 70 17.14 -15.53 21.42
C GLU A 70 17.60 -15.02 20.05
N ARG A 71 16.91 -15.39 18.96
CA ARG A 71 17.19 -14.87 17.61
C ARG A 71 16.58 -13.49 17.35
N TRP A 72 15.76 -12.98 18.28
CA TRP A 72 15.02 -11.73 18.11
C TRP A 72 15.56 -10.66 19.06
N SER A 73 16.22 -9.65 18.50
CA SER A 73 16.67 -8.47 19.26
C SER A 73 15.59 -7.38 19.40
N ARG A 74 14.49 -7.48 18.65
CA ARG A 74 13.39 -6.51 18.58
C ARG A 74 12.05 -7.23 18.36
N ASN A 75 10.97 -6.45 18.44
CA ASN A 75 9.62 -6.91 18.11
C ASN A 75 9.50 -7.41 16.66
N THR A 76 8.42 -8.15 16.42
CA THR A 76 8.04 -8.61 15.09
C THR A 76 7.75 -7.46 14.13
N ARG A 77 7.75 -7.76 12.84
CA ARG A 77 7.47 -6.77 11.79
C ARG A 77 6.07 -6.18 11.97
N ASN A 78 5.97 -4.84 11.93
CA ASN A 78 4.68 -4.16 11.96
C ASN A 78 3.90 -4.38 10.65
N TRP A 79 2.78 -5.09 10.76
CA TRP A 79 1.82 -5.39 9.70
C TRP A 79 0.57 -4.49 9.70
N SER A 80 0.55 -3.38 10.44
CA SER A 80 -0.53 -2.38 10.36
C SER A 80 -0.31 -1.37 9.23
N LEU A 81 -1.42 -0.85 8.71
CA LEU A 81 -1.47 0.31 7.81
C LEU A 81 -2.32 1.41 8.47
N PRO A 82 -1.96 2.70 8.29
CA PRO A 82 -2.82 3.80 8.72
C PRO A 82 -4.16 3.75 7.97
N ASP A 83 -5.23 4.19 8.61
CA ASP A 83 -6.56 4.22 7.97
C ASP A 83 -6.61 5.29 6.85
N GLU A 84 -5.99 6.45 7.09
CA GLU A 84 -5.92 7.56 6.14
C GLU A 84 -4.47 8.01 5.87
N VAL A 85 -4.22 8.40 4.62
CA VAL A 85 -2.97 9.01 4.18
C VAL A 85 -3.28 10.15 3.21
N TRP A 86 -2.41 11.15 3.18
CA TRP A 86 -2.56 12.32 2.33
C TRP A 86 -1.34 12.44 1.43
N LEU A 87 -1.56 12.72 0.14
CA LEU A 87 -0.47 13.18 -0.74
C LEU A 87 -0.20 14.67 -0.47
N ASN A 88 -1.28 15.46 -0.48
CA ASN A 88 -1.30 16.87 -0.07
C ASN A 88 -2.44 17.02 0.93
N ARG A 89 -2.12 17.21 2.22
CA ARG A 89 -3.13 17.41 3.25
C ARG A 89 -3.76 18.80 3.06
N PRO A 90 -5.10 18.93 3.02
CA PRO A 90 -5.74 20.24 3.00
C PRO A 90 -5.38 21.01 4.28
N ALA A 91 -5.35 22.34 4.20
CA ALA A 91 -5.19 23.17 5.39
C ALA A 91 -6.30 22.80 6.40
N ALA A 92 -5.95 22.78 7.69
CA ALA A 92 -6.96 22.54 8.72
C ALA A 92 -8.05 23.61 8.61
N GLU A 93 -9.32 23.18 8.60
CA GLU A 93 -10.46 24.10 8.75
C GLU A 93 -10.23 24.95 10.02
N PRO A 94 -10.32 26.28 9.96
CA PRO A 94 -10.22 27.10 11.16
C PRO A 94 -11.34 26.68 12.12
N ALA A 95 -10.99 26.56 13.41
CA ALA A 95 -11.94 26.17 14.44
C ALA A 95 -13.20 27.03 14.33
N HIS A 96 -14.36 26.38 14.21
CA HIS A 96 -15.65 27.07 14.10
C HIS A 96 -15.88 27.83 15.42
N ILE A 97 -15.60 29.14 15.42
CA ILE A 97 -15.93 30.02 16.54
C ILE A 97 -17.45 30.13 16.55
N GLN A 98 -18.10 29.43 17.48
CA GLN A 98 -19.51 29.66 17.76
C GLN A 98 -19.64 31.10 18.29
N SER A 99 -20.27 31.98 17.51
CA SER A 99 -20.64 33.31 17.99
C SER A 99 -21.81 33.17 18.95
N GLU A 100 -21.61 33.50 20.22
CA GLU A 100 -22.71 33.76 21.15
C GLU A 100 -23.56 34.91 20.60
N ALA A 101 -24.86 34.64 20.45
CA ALA A 101 -25.86 35.65 20.09
C ALA A 101 -26.11 36.57 21.29
N ALA A 102 -26.08 37.88 21.05
CA ALA A 102 -26.60 38.92 21.94
C ALA A 102 -27.95 39.43 21.43
#